data_AF-W1X5G8-F1
#
_entry.id   AF-W1X5G8-F1
#
_cell.length_a   1.000
_cell.length_b   1.000
_cell.length_c   1.000
_cell.angle_alpha   90.00
_cell.angle_beta   90.00
_cell.angle_gamma   90.00
#
_symmetry.space_group_name_H-M   'P 1'
#
loop_
_entity.id
_entity.type
_entity.pdbx_description
1 polymer ?
#
loop_
_entity_poly.entity_id
_entity_poly.type
_entity_poly.pdbx_seq_one_letter_code
_entity_poly.pdbx_strand_id
1 'polypeptide(L)' 'MSKPAITLWSDAHFFSPYVLSAWVALQEKGLSFHIKTIDLD' A
#
# COMPACT_ATOMS: atom_id res chain seq x y z
N MET A 1 -11.56 10.32 -18.08
CA MET A 1 -11.94 9.46 -16.92
C MET A 1 -10.90 9.66 -15.83
N SER A 2 -11.31 10.02 -14.61
CA SER A 2 -10.41 10.10 -13.45
C SER A 2 -10.08 8.68 -12.96
N LYS A 3 -8.79 8.39 -12.72
CA LYS A 3 -8.38 7.13 -12.09
C LYS A 3 -8.88 7.12 -10.63
N PRO A 4 -9.36 5.97 -10.11
CA PRO A 4 -9.71 5.88 -8.70
C PRO A 4 -8.48 6.08 -7.82
N ALA A 5 -8.63 6.80 -6.71
CA ALA A 5 -7.58 6.96 -5.73
C ALA A 5 -7.38 5.64 -4.96
N ILE A 6 -6.15 5.13 -4.93
CA ILE A 6 -5.78 3.90 -4.22
C ILE A 6 -5.11 4.27 -2.90
N THR A 7 -5.55 3.66 -1.80
CA THR A 7 -4.87 3.75 -0.49
C THR A 7 -4.48 2.36 -0.03
N LEU A 8 -3.19 2.13 0.17
CA LEU A 8 -2.62 0.93 0.77
C LEU A 8 -2.48 1.16 2.28
N TRP A 9 -3.01 0.24 3.07
CA TRP A 9 -2.85 0.25 4.52
C TRP A 9 -1.77 -0.74 4.94
N SER A 10 -0.85 -0.29 5.78
CA SER A 10 0.27 -1.05 6.32
C SER A 10 0.23 -1.09 7.84
N ASP A 11 0.87 -2.08 8.44
CA ASP A 11 1.32 -1.96 9.83
C ASP A 11 2.38 -0.84 9.94
N ALA A 12 2.47 -0.21 11.11
CA ALA A 12 3.36 0.92 11.38
C ALA A 12 4.85 0.61 11.19
N HIS A 13 5.23 -0.67 11.26
CA HIS A 13 6.61 -1.13 11.15
C HIS A 13 6.97 -1.69 9.76
N PHE A 14 6.00 -1.74 8.84
CA PHE A 14 6.14 -2.32 7.49
C PHE A 14 6.66 -3.77 7.49
N PHE A 15 6.25 -4.57 8.46
CA PHE A 15 6.65 -5.98 8.60
C PHE A 15 5.74 -6.95 7.86
N SER A 16 4.50 -6.57 7.55
CA SER A 16 3.55 -7.49 6.91
C SER A 16 4.02 -7.92 5.51
N PRO A 17 4.30 -9.23 5.29
CA PRO A 17 4.67 -9.72 3.97
C PRO A 17 3.53 -9.60 2.95
N TYR A 18 2.28 -9.53 3.43
CA TYR A 18 1.11 -9.32 2.59
C TYR A 18 1.04 -7.87 2.09
N VAL A 19 1.35 -6.91 2.95
CA VAL A 19 1.41 -5.49 2.55
C VAL A 19 2.56 -5.27 1.57
N LEU A 20 3.71 -5.91 1.79
CA LEU A 20 4.82 -5.90 0.83
C LEU A 20 4.39 -6.42 -0.54
N SER A 21 3.67 -7.55 -0.59
CA SER A 21 3.18 -8.11 -1.85
C SER A 21 2.25 -7.13 -2.59
N ALA A 22 1.31 -6.49 -1.88
CA ALA A 22 0.43 -5.48 -2.47
C ALA A 22 1.19 -4.23 -2.93
N TRP A 23 2.17 -3.77 -2.14
CA TRP A 23 3.02 -2.62 -2.47
C TRP A 23 3.81 -2.88 -3.75
N VAL A 24 4.49 -4.03 -3.86
CA VAL A 24 5.24 -4.42 -5.07
C VAL A 24 4.30 -4.45 -6.28
N ALA A 25 3.12 -5.08 -6.15
CA ALA A 25 2.16 -5.13 -7.25
C ALA A 25 1.70 -3.74 -7.72
N LEU A 26 1.51 -2.78 -6.80
CA LEU A 26 1.12 -1.40 -7.15
C LEU A 26 2.28 -0.63 -7.81
N GLN A 27 3.49 -0.78 -7.27
CA GLN A 27 4.71 -0.13 -7.79
C GLN A 27 5.06 -0.63 -9.19
N GLU A 28 5.14 -1.95 -9.40
CA GLU A 28 5.47 -2.54 -10.70
C GLU A 28 4.42 -2.25 -11.79
N LYS A 29 3.17 -1.96 -11.39
CA LYS A 29 2.11 -1.51 -12.30
C LYS A 29 2.14 -0.01 -12.59
N GLY A 30 3.06 0.75 -11.97
CA GLY A 30 3.15 2.21 -12.12
C GLY A 30 1.88 2.95 -11.67
N LEU A 31 1.15 2.38 -10.70
CA LEU A 31 -0.08 3.00 -10.19
C LEU A 31 0.26 4.04 -9.14
N SER A 32 -0.41 5.19 -9.19
CA SER A 32 -0.33 6.19 -8.12
C SER A 32 -1.20 5.73 -6.94
N PHE A 33 -0.63 5.68 -5.75
CA PHE A 33 -1.33 5.32 -4.52
C PHE A 33 -0.77 6.06 -3.30
N HIS A 34 -1.57 6.13 -2.24
CA HIS A 34 -1.13 6.60 -0.93
C HIS A 34 -0.89 5.42 0.00
N ILE A 35 0.06 5.56 0.91
CA ILE A 35 0.26 4.62 2.01
C ILE A 35 -0.19 5.24 3.31
N LYS A 36 -0.94 4.48 4.11
CA LYS A 36 -1.30 4.84 5.49
C LYS A 36 -0.91 3.69 6.41
N THR A 37 -0.48 4.04 7.61
CA THR A 37 -0.09 3.07 8.62
C THR A 37 -1.14 2.97 9.72
N ILE A 38 -1.27 1.78 10.29
CA ILE A 38 -2.01 1.51 11.52
C ILE A 38 -1.02 0.88 12.50
N ASP A 39 -1.00 1.41 13.72
CA ASP A 39 -0.26 0.80 14.82
C ASP A 39 -1.03 -0.42 15.34
N LEU A 40 -0.33 -1.55 15.49
CA LEU A 40 -0.92 -2.84 15.86
C LEU A 40 -0.46 -3.34 17.23
N ASP A 41 0.42 -2.60 17.91
CA ASP A 41 0.83 -2.88 19.29
C ASP A 41 -0.28 -2.58 20.32
#